data_AF-A0A0R2APY6-F1
#
_entry.id   AF-A0A0R2APY6-F1
#
_cell.length_a   1.000
_cell.length_b   1.000
_cell.length_c   1.000
_cell.angle_alpha   90.00
_cell.angle_beta   90.00
_cell.angle_gamma   90.00
#
_symmetry.space_group_name_H-M   'P 1'
#
loop_
_entity.id
_entity.type
_entity.pdbx_description
1 polymer ?
#
loop_
_entity_poly.entity_id
_entity_poly.type
_entity_poly.pdbx_seq_one_letter_code
_entity_poly.pdbx_strand_id
1 'polypeptide(L)'
;MLGPIIKNIRKEKHMTQNQLSEITGYKQNTISQHEGQKRELGESDLRTYANAFGITPQHFYDRLSGSSEQIAKMIADNKNKDDTKKSLLNIIDRLTVEERQSVLEFARFKLSQHK
;
A
#
# COMPACT_ATOMS: atom_id res chain seq x y z
N MET A 1 -7.65 -6.71 -11.36
CA MET A 1 -7.08 -5.87 -10.29
C MET A 1 -8.05 -5.59 -9.13
N LEU A 2 -9.36 -5.65 -9.34
CA LEU A 2 -10.36 -5.32 -8.29
C LEU A 2 -10.68 -6.46 -7.32
N GLY A 3 -10.34 -7.71 -7.65
CA GLY A 3 -10.55 -8.88 -6.80
C GLY A 3 -10.03 -8.74 -5.36
N PRO A 4 -8.76 -8.33 -5.15
CA PRO A 4 -8.22 -8.09 -3.81
C PRO A 4 -8.96 -7.01 -3.03
N ILE A 5 -9.51 -5.99 -3.71
CA ILE A 5 -10.28 -4.92 -3.05
C ILE A 5 -11.62 -5.46 -2.55
N ILE A 6 -12.32 -6.27 -3.36
CA ILE A 6 -13.55 -6.96 -2.96
C ILE A 6 -13.27 -7.83 -1.71
N LYS A 7 -12.16 -8.58 -1.72
CA LYS A 7 -11.74 -9.39 -0.57
C LYS A 7 -11.51 -8.56 0.69
N ASN A 8 -10.87 -7.40 0.55
CA ASN A 8 -10.58 -6.52 1.68
C ASN A 8 -11.88 -5.95 2.29
N ILE A 9 -12.77 -5.42 1.45
CA ILE A 9 -14.08 -4.90 1.89
C ILE A 9 -14.91 -6.00 2.58
N ARG A 10 -14.92 -7.22 2.03
CA ARG A 10 -15.59 -8.36 2.65
C ARG A 10 -15.06 -8.65 4.05
N LYS A 11 -13.73 -8.64 4.22
CA LYS A 11 -13.07 -8.89 5.51
C LYS A 11 -13.33 -7.78 6.53
N GLU A 12 -13.33 -6.52 6.10
CA GLU A 12 -13.67 -5.37 6.94
C GLU A 12 -15.12 -5.43 7.44
N LYS A 13 -16.03 -5.99 6.63
CA LYS A 13 -17.41 -6.29 7.04
C LYS A 13 -17.54 -7.60 7.83
N HIS A 14 -16.43 -8.26 8.17
CA HIS A 14 -16.39 -9.52 8.91
C HIS A 14 -17.20 -10.66 8.27
N MET A 15 -17.26 -10.70 6.94
CA MET A 15 -18.01 -11.70 6.20
C MET A 15 -17.11 -12.83 5.70
N THR A 16 -17.59 -14.07 5.78
CA THR A 16 -17.00 -15.22 5.06
C THR A 16 -17.36 -15.16 3.57
N GLN A 17 -16.65 -15.93 2.74
CA GLN A 17 -17.01 -16.04 1.32
C GLN A 17 -18.35 -16.77 1.11
N ASN A 18 -18.76 -17.65 2.04
CA ASN A 18 -20.08 -18.29 2.02
C ASN A 18 -21.19 -17.28 2.30
N GLN A 19 -21.03 -16.42 3.30
CA GLN A 19 -22.02 -15.36 3.57
C GLN A 19 -22.12 -14.36 2.41
N LEU A 20 -21.00 -14.01 1.77
CA LEU A 20 -21.05 -13.18 0.58
C LEU A 20 -21.71 -13.92 -0.61
N SER A 21 -21.56 -15.23 -0.70
CA SER A 21 -22.21 -16.09 -1.70
C SER A 21 -23.73 -16.06 -1.55
N GLU A 22 -24.23 -16.15 -0.31
CA GLU A 22 -25.66 -16.06 -0.01
C GLU A 22 -26.27 -14.71 -0.45
N ILE A 23 -25.57 -13.61 -0.24
CA ILE A 23 -26.08 -12.26 -0.55
C ILE A 23 -25.98 -11.93 -2.04
N THR A 24 -24.91 -12.36 -2.70
CA THR A 24 -24.66 -12.07 -4.13
C THR A 24 -25.35 -13.05 -5.07
N GLY A 25 -25.74 -14.23 -4.59
CA GLY A 25 -26.22 -15.34 -5.41
C GLY A 25 -25.11 -16.08 -6.17
N TYR A 26 -23.85 -15.65 -6.07
CA TYR A 26 -22.73 -16.38 -6.63
C TYR A 26 -22.41 -17.62 -5.81
N LYS A 27 -21.81 -18.64 -6.43
CA LYS A 27 -21.19 -19.76 -5.68
C LYS A 27 -19.96 -19.24 -4.93
N GLN A 28 -19.66 -19.80 -3.74
CA GLN A 28 -18.43 -19.44 -3.00
C GLN A 28 -17.16 -19.59 -3.85
N ASN A 29 -17.07 -20.64 -4.68
CA ASN A 29 -15.93 -20.82 -5.59
C ASN A 29 -15.79 -19.66 -6.59
N THR A 30 -16.91 -19.12 -7.10
CA THR A 30 -16.91 -17.94 -7.97
C THR A 30 -16.34 -16.73 -7.25
N ILE A 31 -16.76 -16.50 -6.00
CA ILE A 31 -16.20 -15.41 -5.16
C ILE A 31 -14.70 -15.61 -4.94
N SER A 32 -14.28 -16.83 -4.62
CA SER A 32 -12.86 -17.16 -4.47
C SER A 32 -12.05 -16.86 -5.74
N GLN A 33 -12.59 -17.21 -6.91
CA GLN A 33 -11.94 -16.93 -8.20
C GLN A 33 -11.89 -15.43 -8.52
N HIS A 34 -12.97 -14.68 -8.25
CA HIS A 34 -13.00 -13.23 -8.42
C HIS A 34 -12.00 -12.54 -7.48
N GLU A 35 -12.00 -12.89 -6.18
CA GLU A 35 -11.09 -12.33 -5.18
C GLU A 35 -9.62 -12.68 -5.48
N GLY A 36 -9.37 -13.89 -5.98
CA GLY A 36 -8.04 -14.36 -6.37
C GLY A 36 -7.62 -13.97 -7.78
N GLN A 37 -8.44 -13.18 -8.51
CA GLN A 37 -8.20 -12.76 -9.90
C GLN A 37 -8.01 -13.92 -10.89
N LYS A 38 -8.54 -15.11 -10.57
CA LYS A 38 -8.52 -16.27 -11.46
C LYS A 38 -9.63 -16.22 -12.52
N ARG A 39 -10.61 -15.33 -12.31
CA ARG A 39 -11.70 -15.04 -13.23
C ARG A 39 -11.85 -13.53 -13.35
N GLU A 40 -12.11 -13.06 -14.57
CA GLU A 40 -12.36 -11.64 -14.82
C GLU A 40 -13.65 -11.17 -14.18
N LEU A 41 -13.65 -9.92 -13.75
CA LEU A 41 -14.79 -9.22 -13.17
C LEU A 41 -15.30 -8.22 -14.20
N GLY A 42 -16.56 -8.39 -14.61
CA GLY A 42 -17.25 -7.42 -15.44
C GLY A 42 -17.95 -6.34 -14.62
N GLU A 43 -18.56 -5.37 -15.32
CA GLU A 43 -19.35 -4.31 -14.70
C GLU A 43 -20.54 -4.87 -13.90
N SER A 44 -21.21 -5.89 -14.44
CA SER A 44 -22.32 -6.57 -13.76
C SER A 44 -21.88 -7.18 -12.44
N ASP A 45 -20.69 -7.79 -12.40
CA ASP A 45 -20.17 -8.38 -11.16
C ASP A 45 -19.86 -7.32 -10.13
N LEU A 46 -19.24 -6.21 -10.56
CA LEU A 46 -19.00 -5.06 -9.68
C LEU A 46 -20.28 -4.51 -9.08
N ARG A 47 -21.35 -4.38 -9.87
CA ARG A 47 -22.66 -3.92 -9.38
C ARG A 47 -23.25 -4.90 -8.35
N THR A 48 -23.15 -6.19 -8.59
CA THR A 48 -23.60 -7.22 -7.62
C THR A 48 -22.85 -7.10 -6.29
N TYR A 49 -21.53 -6.97 -6.33
CA TYR A 49 -20.75 -6.79 -5.10
C TYR A 49 -21.02 -5.46 -4.41
N ALA A 50 -21.16 -4.37 -5.18
CA ALA A 50 -21.49 -3.05 -4.65
C ALA A 50 -22.81 -3.10 -3.86
N ASN A 51 -23.85 -3.70 -4.45
CA ASN A 51 -25.14 -3.90 -3.80
C ASN A 51 -25.02 -4.76 -2.53
N ALA A 52 -24.30 -5.88 -2.60
CA ALA A 52 -24.09 -6.77 -1.44
C ALA A 52 -23.35 -6.09 -0.27
N PHE A 53 -22.47 -5.14 -0.58
CA PHE A 53 -21.74 -4.37 0.43
C PHE A 53 -22.43 -3.07 0.86
N GLY A 54 -23.50 -2.66 0.18
CA GLY A 54 -24.16 -1.36 0.41
C GLY A 54 -23.26 -0.17 0.06
N ILE A 55 -22.48 -0.28 -1.02
CA ILE A 55 -21.58 0.77 -1.52
C ILE A 55 -21.84 1.05 -3.01
N THR A 56 -21.19 2.06 -3.58
CA THR A 56 -21.23 2.30 -5.03
C THR A 56 -20.11 1.53 -5.74
N PRO A 57 -20.26 1.18 -7.04
CA PRO A 57 -19.17 0.59 -7.82
C PRO A 57 -17.90 1.46 -7.86
N GLN A 58 -18.06 2.79 -7.84
CA GLN A 58 -16.96 3.75 -7.83
C GLN A 58 -16.02 3.55 -6.62
N HIS A 59 -16.56 3.14 -5.47
CA HIS A 59 -15.78 2.91 -4.26
C HIS A 59 -14.65 1.86 -4.44
N PHE A 60 -14.83 0.87 -5.33
CA PHE A 60 -13.76 -0.08 -5.64
C PHE A 60 -12.57 0.59 -6.35
N TYR A 61 -12.84 1.55 -7.22
CA TYR A 61 -11.81 2.31 -7.93
C TYR A 61 -11.16 3.36 -7.04
N ASP A 62 -11.92 4.01 -6.16
CA ASP A 62 -11.38 4.96 -5.19
C ASP A 62 -10.43 4.27 -4.20
N ARG A 63 -10.76 3.02 -3.81
CA ARG A 63 -9.85 2.17 -3.02
C ARG A 63 -8.59 1.79 -3.80
N LEU A 64 -8.72 1.57 -5.12
CA LEU A 64 -7.58 1.23 -5.97
C LEU A 64 -6.61 2.42 -6.09
N SER A 65 -7.13 3.62 -6.38
CA SER A 65 -6.33 4.85 -6.47
C SER A 65 -5.70 5.22 -5.13
N GLY A 66 -6.46 5.17 -4.03
CA GLY A 66 -5.92 5.41 -2.69
C GLY A 66 -4.84 4.41 -2.28
N SER A 67 -4.93 3.14 -2.72
CA SER A 67 -3.86 2.15 -2.50
C SER A 67 -2.61 2.49 -3.31
N SER A 68 -2.76 2.95 -4.55
CA SER A 68 -1.63 3.38 -5.39
C SER A 68 -0.91 4.59 -4.81
N GLU A 69 -1.64 5.56 -4.26
CA GLU A 69 -1.05 6.73 -3.59
C GLU A 69 -0.33 6.35 -2.29
N GLN A 70 -0.87 5.41 -1.51
CA GLN A 70 -0.22 4.89 -0.31
C GLN A 70 1.04 4.10 -0.64
N ILE A 71 1.01 3.27 -1.69
CA ILE A 71 2.20 2.55 -2.18
C ILE A 71 3.25 3.56 -2.69
N ALA A 72 2.84 4.60 -3.42
CA ALA A 72 3.75 5.65 -3.88
C ALA A 72 4.40 6.41 -2.72
N LYS A 73 3.64 6.72 -1.65
CA LYS A 73 4.17 7.31 -0.41
C LYS A 73 5.13 6.37 0.31
N MET A 74 4.79 5.09 0.47
CA MET A 74 5.69 4.08 1.06
C MET A 74 6.98 3.88 0.25
N ILE A 75 6.93 4.00 -1.08
CA ILE A 75 8.12 3.95 -1.95
C ILE A 75 8.95 5.23 -1.80
N ALA A 76 8.31 6.40 -1.72
CA ALA A 76 8.99 7.68 -1.47
C ALA A 76 9.68 7.70 -0.10
N ASP A 77 9.01 7.18 0.93
CA ASP A 77 9.55 7.08 2.29
C ASP A 77 10.74 6.10 2.38
N ASN A 78 10.72 5.01 1.59
CA ASN A 78 11.85 4.10 1.50
C ASN A 78 13.03 4.65 0.65
N LYS A 79 12.76 5.49 -0.37
CA LYS A 79 13.81 6.20 -1.12
C LYS A 79 14.56 7.24 -0.26
N ASN A 80 13.91 7.83 0.74
CA ASN A 80 14.52 8.88 1.57
C ASN A 80 15.76 8.43 2.36
N LYS A 81 15.90 7.16 2.75
CA LYS A 81 17.11 6.67 3.42
C LYS A 81 18.35 6.63 2.51
N ASP A 82 18.16 6.32 1.23
CA ASP A 82 19.27 6.23 0.26
C ASP A 82 19.61 7.62 -0.31
N ASP A 83 18.61 8.49 -0.51
CA ASP A 83 18.80 9.88 -0.93
C ASP A 83 19.48 10.75 0.14
N THR A 84 19.20 10.51 1.43
CA THR A 84 19.89 11.22 2.53
C THR A 84 21.37 10.85 2.57
N LYS A 85 21.71 9.56 2.41
CA LYS A 85 23.11 9.10 2.36
C LYS A 85 23.84 9.70 1.15
N LYS A 86 23.20 9.69 -0.02
CA LYS A 86 23.76 10.26 -1.26
C LYS A 86 23.95 11.78 -1.17
N SER A 87 23.00 12.48 -0.56
CA SER A 87 23.10 13.92 -0.32
C SER A 87 24.20 14.25 0.69
N LEU A 88 24.35 13.45 1.76
CA LEU A 88 25.42 13.62 2.74
C LEU A 88 26.81 13.43 2.10
N LEU A 89 26.99 12.40 1.28
CA LEU A 89 28.24 12.15 0.55
C LEU A 89 28.59 13.31 -0.40
N ASN A 90 27.61 13.77 -1.18
CA ASN A 90 27.79 14.92 -2.08
C ASN A 90 28.18 16.21 -1.33
N ILE A 91 27.67 16.41 -0.11
CA ILE A 91 28.02 17.57 0.73
C ILE A 91 29.44 17.38 1.27
N ILE A 92 29.77 16.21 1.83
CA ILE A 92 31.10 15.88 2.37
C ILE A 92 32.20 16.10 1.33
N ASP A 93 31.97 15.75 0.07
CA ASP A 93 32.94 15.92 -1.01
C ASP A 93 33.31 17.39 -1.29
N ARG A 94 32.45 18.34 -0.90
CA ARG A 94 32.66 19.78 -1.08
C ARG A 94 33.28 20.47 0.14
N LEU A 95 33.39 19.78 1.26
CA LEU A 95 33.96 20.30 2.50
C LEU A 95 35.48 20.19 2.51
N THR A 96 36.11 21.12 3.22
CA THR A 96 37.54 21.08 3.57
C THR A 96 37.84 19.92 4.54
N VAL A 97 39.12 19.61 4.73
CA VAL A 97 39.54 18.51 5.60
C VAL A 97 39.13 18.78 7.06
N GLU A 98 39.26 20.02 7.50
CA GLU A 98 38.90 20.48 8.84
C GLU A 98 37.39 20.38 9.08
N GLU A 99 36.57 20.81 8.12
CA GLU A 99 35.11 20.73 8.20
C GLU A 99 34.61 19.29 8.20
N ARG A 100 35.22 18.40 7.40
CA ARG A 100 34.92 16.96 7.41
C ARG A 100 35.20 16.36 8.79
N GLN A 101 36.28 16.78 9.44
CA GLN A 101 36.62 16.31 10.77
C GLN A 101 35.58 16.76 11.81
N SER A 102 35.11 18.01 11.75
CA SER A 102 34.03 18.48 12.62
C SER A 102 32.72 17.72 12.42
N VAL A 103 32.36 17.41 11.16
CA VAL A 103 31.17 16.60 10.84
C VAL A 103 31.30 15.18 11.41
N LEU A 104 32.49 14.57 11.30
CA LEU A 104 32.78 13.25 11.85
C LEU A 104 32.66 13.21 13.38
N GLU A 105 33.18 14.22 14.06
CA GLU A 105 33.07 14.32 15.52
C GLU A 105 31.62 14.49 15.97
N PHE A 106 30.84 15.31 15.27
CA PHE A 106 29.42 15.47 15.56
C PHE A 106 28.64 14.17 15.35
N ALA A 107 28.91 13.44 14.27
CA ALA A 107 28.28 12.14 14.01
C ALA A 107 28.61 11.12 15.13
N ARG A 108 29.87 11.08 15.58
CA ARG A 108 30.29 10.24 16.72
C ARG A 108 29.62 10.65 18.02
N PHE A 109 29.51 11.95 18.29
CA PHE A 109 28.79 12.47 19.45
C PHE A 109 27.32 12.06 19.44
N LYS A 110 26.63 12.18 18.30
CA LYS A 110 25.23 11.73 18.19
C LYS A 110 25.09 10.23 18.43
N LEU A 111 26.02 9.41 17.93
CA LEU A 111 26.03 7.97 18.19
C LEU A 111 26.22 7.63 19.67
N SER A 112 26.97 8.44 20.43
CA SER A 112 27.19 8.18 21.87
C SER A 112 25.99 8.56 22.75
N GLN A 113 25.05 9.38 22.25
CA GLN A 113 23.80 9.74 22.96
C GLN A 113 22.72 8.65 22.85
N HIS A 114 22.90 7.65 21.98
CA HIS A 114 21.97 6.54 21.77
C HIS A 114 22.40 5.24 22.49
N LYS A 115 23.41 5.32 23.37
CA LYS A 115 23.78 4.26 24.32
C LYS A 115 23.24 4.61 25.71
#